data_AF-A0A9I9DWV2-F1
#
_entry.id   AF-A0A9I9DWV2-F1
#
_cell.length_a   1.000
_cell.length_b   1.000
_cell.length_c   1.000
_cell.angle_alpha   90.00
_cell.angle_beta   90.00
_cell.angle_gamma   90.00
#
_symmetry.space_group_name_H-M   'P 1'
#
loop_
_entity.id
_entity.type
_entity.pdbx_description
1 polymer ?
#
loop_
_entity_poly.entity_id
_entity_poly.type
_entity_poly.pdbx_seq_one_letter_code
_entity_poly.pdbx_strand_id
1 'polypeptide(L)'
;MPIHKFTFGSPGEASQPDAIKASFAEFFSMIIFIFAGQGSGLAFDKLTDGGSTTASGLIMASLAHAFALFVAVSVGANISGGHVNPAVTFGALVGGNISFFRSIMYWIAQLLGSVVACFLLKFATGGKV
;
A
#
# COMPACT_ATOMS: atom_id res chain seq x y z
N MET A 1 10.34 -23.69 19.92
CA MET A 1 9.56 -22.73 19.11
C MET A 1 8.88 -23.53 18.01
N PRO A 2 7.54 -23.52 17.88
CA PRO A 2 6.90 -24.25 16.80
C PRO A 2 7.30 -23.61 15.47
N ILE A 3 7.80 -24.43 14.55
CA ILE A 3 8.09 -24.06 13.17
C ILE A 3 6.76 -23.64 12.54
N HIS A 4 6.60 -22.36 12.22
CA HIS A 4 5.42 -21.86 11.51
C HIS A 4 5.30 -22.61 10.18
N LYS A 5 4.20 -23.35 9.99
CA LYS A 5 3.97 -24.13 8.77
C LYS A 5 3.66 -23.17 7.62
N PHE A 6 4.58 -23.07 6.67
CA PHE A 6 4.35 -22.40 5.40
C PHE A 6 3.12 -23.01 4.72
N THR A 7 2.11 -22.20 4.45
CA THR A 7 0.86 -22.67 3.84
C THR A 7 0.84 -22.25 2.38
N PHE A 8 0.92 -23.23 1.47
CA PHE A 8 0.88 -22.95 0.03
C PHE A 8 -0.51 -22.44 -0.41
N GLY A 9 -1.58 -22.86 0.29
CA GLY A 9 -2.96 -22.61 -0.10
C GLY A 9 -3.41 -23.55 -1.21
N SER A 10 -4.68 -23.45 -1.61
CA SER A 10 -5.21 -24.18 -2.77
C SER A 10 -5.43 -23.21 -3.94
N PRO A 11 -5.29 -23.63 -5.21
CA PRO A 11 -5.59 -22.76 -6.35
C PRO A 11 -7.01 -22.17 -6.33
N GLY A 12 -7.97 -22.87 -5.71
CA GLY A 12 -9.34 -22.40 -5.51
C GLY A 12 -9.49 -21.27 -4.48
N GLU A 13 -8.46 -20.98 -3.69
CA GLU A 13 -8.43 -19.87 -2.73
C GLU A 13 -8.60 -18.53 -3.42
N ALA A 14 -7.99 -18.35 -4.59
CA ALA A 14 -8.06 -17.09 -5.34
C ALA A 14 -9.47 -16.74 -5.83
N SER A 15 -10.35 -17.74 -5.93
CA SER A 15 -11.76 -17.55 -6.30
C SER A 15 -12.67 -17.34 -5.10
N GLN A 16 -12.15 -17.43 -3.87
CA GLN A 16 -12.96 -17.27 -2.68
C GLN A 16 -13.33 -15.79 -2.48
N PRO A 17 -14.60 -15.50 -2.08
CA PRO A 17 -15.07 -14.12 -1.91
C PRO A 17 -14.24 -13.31 -0.91
N ASP A 18 -13.72 -13.93 0.14
CA ASP A 18 -12.89 -13.27 1.15
C ASP A 18 -11.49 -12.91 0.62
N ALA A 19 -10.88 -13.76 -0.21
CA ALA A 19 -9.61 -13.46 -0.88
C ALA A 19 -9.76 -12.31 -1.87
N ILE A 20 -10.86 -12.29 -2.63
CA ILE A 20 -11.18 -11.20 -3.56
C ILE A 20 -11.41 -9.90 -2.78
N LYS A 21 -12.25 -9.91 -1.73
CA LYS A 21 -12.49 -8.73 -0.88
C LYS A 21 -11.20 -8.18 -0.28
N ALA A 22 -10.35 -9.05 0.25
CA ALA A 22 -9.06 -8.66 0.80
C ALA A 22 -8.13 -8.05 -0.25
N SER A 23 -8.13 -8.58 -1.48
CA SER A 23 -7.34 -8.00 -2.58
C SER A 23 -7.83 -6.62 -2.97
N PHE A 24 -9.15 -6.38 -3.00
CA PHE A 24 -9.69 -5.03 -3.20
C PHE A 24 -9.33 -4.08 -2.05
N ALA A 25 -9.35 -4.55 -0.80
CA ALA A 25 -8.92 -3.75 0.33
C ALA A 25 -7.44 -3.33 0.19
N GLU A 26 -6.54 -4.26 -0.16
CA GLU A 26 -5.13 -3.92 -0.44
C GLU A 26 -4.98 -2.92 -1.59
N PHE A 27 -5.75 -3.09 -2.67
CA PHE A 27 -5.74 -2.18 -3.81
C PHE A 27 -6.13 -0.74 -3.42
N PHE A 28 -7.27 -0.57 -2.73
CA PHE A 28 -7.74 0.77 -2.33
C PHE A 28 -6.89 1.38 -1.21
N SER A 29 -6.43 0.58 -0.24
CA SER A 29 -5.49 1.04 0.78
C SER A 29 -4.19 1.53 0.15
N MET A 30 -3.68 0.84 -0.87
CA MET A 30 -2.47 1.27 -1.56
C MET A 30 -2.69 2.55 -2.37
N ILE A 31 -3.88 2.74 -2.95
CA ILE A 31 -4.24 4.02 -3.59
C ILE A 31 -4.18 5.16 -2.58
N ILE A 32 -4.82 4.99 -1.42
CA ILE A 32 -4.84 6.00 -0.35
C ILE A 32 -3.42 6.34 0.09
N PHE A 33 -2.60 5.32 0.35
CA PHE A 33 -1.24 5.50 0.84
C PHE A 33 -0.37 6.27 -0.15
N ILE A 34 -0.29 5.84 -1.41
CA ILE A 34 0.56 6.47 -2.43
C ILE A 34 0.04 7.84 -2.81
N PHE A 35 -1.28 7.99 -3.00
CA PHE A 35 -1.86 9.27 -3.38
C PHE A 35 -1.60 10.35 -2.31
N ALA A 36 -1.88 10.04 -1.04
CA ALA A 36 -1.66 11.00 0.04
C ALA A 36 -0.17 11.24 0.32
N GLY A 37 0.63 10.17 0.39
CA GLY A 37 2.07 10.25 0.65
C GLY A 37 2.81 11.04 -0.42
N GLN A 38 2.73 10.61 -1.68
CA GLN A 38 3.42 11.28 -2.79
C GLN A 38 2.79 12.64 -3.13
N GLY A 39 1.46 12.74 -3.09
CA GLY A 39 0.74 13.99 -3.33
C GLY A 39 1.14 15.10 -2.35
N SER A 40 1.38 14.76 -1.08
CA SER A 40 1.85 15.72 -0.09
C SER A 40 3.24 16.30 -0.43
N GLY A 41 4.17 15.45 -0.87
CA GLY A 41 5.52 15.87 -1.27
C GLY A 41 5.50 16.80 -2.48
N LEU A 42 4.70 16.44 -3.49
CA LEU A 42 4.50 17.24 -4.70
C LEU A 42 3.86 18.60 -4.40
N ALA A 43 2.84 18.61 -3.53
CA ALA A 43 2.20 19.85 -3.11
C ALA A 43 3.17 20.73 -2.31
N PHE A 44 3.93 20.15 -1.39
CA PHE A 44 4.90 20.87 -0.59
C PHE A 44 5.99 21.50 -1.46
N ASP A 45 6.57 20.72 -2.38
CA ASP A 45 7.61 21.20 -3.29
C ASP A 45 7.15 22.42 -4.10
N LYS A 46 5.92 22.35 -4.62
CA LYS A 46 5.30 23.44 -5.38
C LYS A 46 4.95 24.67 -4.54
N LEU A 47 4.53 24.48 -3.28
CA LEU A 47 4.17 25.59 -2.39
C LEU A 47 5.40 26.30 -1.79
N THR A 48 6.57 25.66 -1.84
CA THR A 48 7.80 26.13 -1.21
C THR A 48 8.93 26.39 -2.19
N ASP A 49 8.62 26.40 -3.50
CA ASP A 49 9.58 26.62 -4.58
C ASP A 49 10.83 25.72 -4.48
N GLY A 50 10.62 24.41 -4.31
CA GLY A 50 11.70 23.41 -4.24
C GLY A 50 12.16 23.04 -2.83
N GLY A 51 11.35 23.32 -1.80
CA GLY A 51 11.71 23.07 -0.40
C GLY A 51 11.67 21.61 0.05
N SER A 52 11.31 20.65 -0.82
CA SER A 52 11.10 19.24 -0.42
C SER A 52 12.34 18.55 0.16
N THR A 53 13.54 18.96 -0.25
CA THR A 53 14.81 18.39 0.23
C THR A 53 15.39 19.11 1.45
N THR A 54 14.72 20.14 1.97
CA THR A 54 15.11 20.79 3.22
C THR A 54 14.83 19.89 4.41
N ALA A 55 15.48 20.14 5.56
CA ALA A 55 15.23 19.37 6.78
C ALA A 55 13.74 19.40 7.19
N SER A 56 13.07 20.56 7.08
CA SER A 56 11.63 20.67 7.33
C SER A 56 10.80 19.91 6.29
N GLY A 57 11.17 19.98 5.01
CA GLY A 57 10.51 19.23 3.93
C GLY A 57 10.56 17.72 4.15
N LEU A 58 11.72 17.18 4.54
CA LEU A 58 11.89 15.75 4.83
C LEU A 58 11.07 15.29 6.05
N ILE A 59 11.00 16.11 7.10
CA ILE A 59 10.17 15.82 8.29
C ILE A 59 8.69 15.81 7.90
N MET A 60 8.23 16.80 7.12
CA MET A 60 6.84 16.87 6.66
C MET A 60 6.48 15.68 5.76
N ALA A 61 7.36 15.33 4.82
CA ALA A 61 7.16 14.16 3.95
C ALA A 61 7.06 12.85 4.76
N SER A 62 7.92 12.69 5.78
CA SER A 62 7.89 11.53 6.67
C SER A 62 6.59 11.45 7.46
N LEU A 63 6.13 12.58 8.00
CA LEU A 63 4.88 12.65 8.76
C LEU A 63 3.65 12.37 7.88
N ALA A 64 3.63 12.92 6.67
CA ALA A 64 2.55 12.67 5.72
C ALA A 64 2.47 11.20 5.32
N HIS A 65 3.60 10.55 5.05
CA HIS A 65 3.63 9.11 4.77
C HIS A 65 3.18 8.27 5.97
N ALA A 66 3.58 8.64 7.18
CA ALA A 66 3.17 7.93 8.39
C ALA A 66 1.64 7.98 8.58
N PHE A 67 1.02 9.16 8.45
CA PHE A 67 -0.44 9.29 8.54
C PHE A 67 -1.17 8.64 7.37
N ALA A 68 -0.64 8.76 6.14
CA ALA A 68 -1.21 8.08 4.98
C ALA A 68 -1.23 6.57 5.16
N LEU A 69 -0.13 5.99 5.65
CA LEU A 69 -0.04 4.56 5.95
C LEU A 69 -0.97 4.18 7.10
N PHE A 70 -1.01 4.96 8.18
CA PHE A 70 -1.92 4.73 9.30
C PHE A 70 -3.38 4.62 8.85
N VAL A 71 -3.84 5.55 8.02
CA VAL A 71 -5.20 5.53 7.47
C VAL A 71 -5.39 4.35 6.54
N ALA A 72 -4.46 4.11 5.60
CA ALA A 72 -4.56 3.02 4.64
C ALA A 72 -4.64 1.64 5.33
N VAL A 73 -3.82 1.42 6.36
CA VAL A 73 -3.86 0.19 7.18
C VAL A 73 -5.17 0.12 7.95
N SER A 74 -5.61 1.20 8.59
CA SER A 74 -6.86 1.22 9.37
C SER A 74 -8.09 0.84 8.56
N VAL A 75 -8.15 1.28 7.30
CA VAL A 75 -9.24 0.93 6.37
C VAL A 75 -9.19 -0.55 5.97
N GLY A 76 -8.00 -1.12 5.79
CA GLY A 76 -7.80 -2.51 5.36
C GLY A 76 -7.70 -3.54 6.48
N ALA A 77 -7.48 -3.12 7.73
CA ALA A 77 -7.08 -3.98 8.84
C ALA A 77 -8.02 -5.17 9.06
N ASN A 78 -9.33 -4.93 9.11
CA ASN A 78 -10.33 -5.96 9.37
C ASN A 78 -10.75 -6.76 8.12
N ILE A 79 -10.16 -6.48 6.96
CA ILE A 79 -10.52 -7.12 5.68
C ILE A 79 -9.34 -7.91 5.12
N SER A 80 -8.17 -7.27 4.96
CA SER A 80 -6.97 -7.89 4.41
C SER A 80 -5.86 -8.14 5.44
N GLY A 81 -5.98 -7.58 6.64
CA GLY A 81 -4.86 -7.44 7.58
C GLY A 81 -4.03 -6.17 7.35
N GLY A 82 -4.37 -5.35 6.34
CA GLY A 82 -3.76 -4.05 6.09
C GLY A 82 -2.26 -4.12 5.84
N HIS A 83 -1.82 -4.96 4.90
CA HIS A 83 -0.38 -5.08 4.60
C HIS A 83 0.15 -3.83 3.89
N VAL A 84 -0.57 -3.37 2.85
CA VAL A 84 -0.30 -2.12 2.09
C VAL A 84 1.16 -2.02 1.62
N ASN A 85 1.82 -3.17 1.44
CA ASN A 85 3.25 -3.24 1.13
C ASN A 85 3.64 -4.67 0.72
N PRO A 86 4.31 -4.84 -0.44
CA PRO A 86 4.82 -6.14 -0.85
C PRO A 86 5.82 -6.78 0.12
N ALA A 87 6.67 -5.98 0.77
CA ALA A 87 7.65 -6.45 1.74
C ALA A 87 6.97 -6.95 3.04
N VAL A 88 5.92 -6.26 3.50
CA VAL A 88 5.12 -6.70 4.65
C VAL A 88 4.40 -8.00 4.31
N THR A 89 3.83 -8.08 3.11
CA THR A 89 3.19 -9.30 2.61
C THR A 89 4.16 -10.48 2.51
N PHE A 90 5.37 -10.22 2.04
CA PHE A 90 6.43 -11.22 2.03
C PHE A 90 6.82 -11.67 3.44
N GLY A 91 6.99 -10.74 4.37
CA GLY A 91 7.27 -11.06 5.78
C GLY A 91 6.16 -11.91 6.41
N ALA A 92 4.90 -11.57 6.14
CA ALA A 92 3.75 -12.34 6.58
C ALA A 92 3.74 -13.75 5.97
N LEU A 93 4.11 -13.90 4.70
CA LEU A 93 4.20 -15.18 4.00
C LEU A 93 5.28 -16.07 4.62
N VAL A 94 6.49 -15.54 4.79
CA VAL A 94 7.61 -16.26 5.43
C VAL A 94 7.26 -16.61 6.88
N GLY A 95 6.54 -15.72 7.57
CA GLY A 95 6.03 -15.96 8.93
C GLY A 95 4.85 -16.94 9.01
N GLY A 96 4.32 -17.43 7.88
CA GLY A 96 3.18 -18.35 7.84
C GLY A 96 1.83 -17.72 8.24
N ASN A 97 1.70 -16.40 8.14
CA ASN A 97 0.49 -15.63 8.47
C ASN A 97 -0.44 -15.41 7.26
N ILE A 98 0.02 -15.74 6.05
CA ILE A 98 -0.74 -15.64 4.80
C ILE A 98 -0.32 -16.78 3.88
N SER A 99 -1.24 -17.26 3.04
CA SER A 99 -0.92 -18.30 2.07
C SER A 99 -0.12 -17.76 0.89
N PHE A 100 0.59 -18.64 0.17
CA PHE A 100 1.31 -18.26 -1.04
C PHE A 100 0.40 -17.65 -2.11
N PHE A 101 -0.73 -18.30 -2.44
CA PHE A 101 -1.66 -17.76 -3.44
C PHE A 101 -2.23 -16.40 -3.05
N ARG A 102 -2.62 -16.21 -1.77
CA ARG A 102 -3.13 -14.92 -1.30
C ARG A 102 -2.05 -13.84 -1.32
N SER A 103 -0.80 -14.17 -1.00
CA SER A 103 0.31 -13.20 -1.10
C SER A 103 0.52 -12.70 -2.53
N ILE A 104 0.38 -13.56 -3.54
CA ILE A 104 0.44 -13.15 -4.95
C ILE A 104 -0.69 -12.18 -5.28
N MET A 105 -1.92 -12.47 -4.82
CA MET A 105 -3.06 -11.57 -5.05
C MET A 105 -2.83 -10.20 -4.41
N TYR A 106 -2.28 -10.17 -3.19
CA TYR A 106 -1.95 -8.92 -2.49
C TYR A 106 -0.87 -8.13 -3.24
N TRP A 107 0.18 -8.78 -3.73
CA TRP A 107 1.22 -8.11 -4.52
C TRP A 107 0.66 -7.49 -5.80
N ILE A 108 -0.18 -8.23 -6.53
CA ILE A 108 -0.84 -7.69 -7.73
C ILE A 108 -1.70 -6.48 -7.36
N ALA A 109 -2.54 -6.60 -6.32
CA ALA A 109 -3.39 -5.52 -5.85
C ALA A 109 -2.59 -4.27 -5.42
N GLN A 110 -1.52 -4.45 -4.65
CA GLN A 110 -0.66 -3.37 -4.17
C GLN A 110 0.06 -2.67 -5.34
N LEU A 111 0.64 -3.42 -6.27
CA LEU A 111 1.32 -2.85 -7.42
C LEU A 111 0.35 -2.08 -8.32
N LEU A 112 -0.83 -2.66 -8.61
CA LEU A 112 -1.86 -1.97 -9.40
C LEU A 112 -2.40 -0.73 -8.69
N GLY A 113 -2.65 -0.80 -7.38
CA GLY A 113 -3.10 0.35 -6.59
C GLY A 113 -2.10 1.49 -6.61
N SER A 114 -0.81 1.18 -6.52
CA SER A 114 0.28 2.16 -6.65
C SER A 114 0.30 2.83 -8.01
N VAL A 115 0.19 2.05 -9.09
CA VAL A 115 0.14 2.56 -10.47
C VAL A 115 -1.06 3.48 -10.67
N VAL A 116 -2.24 3.07 -10.20
CA VAL A 116 -3.47 3.88 -10.28
C VAL A 116 -3.32 5.18 -9.49
N ALA A 117 -2.75 5.15 -8.29
CA ALA A 117 -2.48 6.37 -7.52
C ALA A 117 -1.57 7.35 -8.26
N CYS A 118 -0.50 6.88 -8.89
CA CYS A 118 0.38 7.72 -9.69
C CYS A 118 -0.36 8.38 -10.88
N PHE A 119 -1.24 7.63 -11.57
CA PHE A 119 -2.06 8.20 -12.63
C PHE A 119 -3.06 9.23 -12.11
N LEU A 120 -3.69 8.98 -10.96
CA LEU A 120 -4.60 9.92 -10.31
C LEU A 120 -3.86 11.20 -9.89
N LEU A 121 -2.65 11.10 -9.37
CA LEU A 121 -1.81 12.25 -9.04
C LEU A 121 -1.45 13.05 -10.28
N LYS A 122 -1.02 12.39 -11.35
CA LYS A 122 -0.73 13.05 -12.64
C LYS A 122 -1.96 13.78 -13.17
N PHE A 123 -3.13 13.15 -13.12
CA PHE A 123 -4.39 13.77 -13.53
C PHE A 123 -4.74 14.99 -12.64
N ALA A 124 -4.72 14.83 -11.32
CA ALA A 124 -5.08 15.87 -10.37
C ALA A 124 -4.15 17.10 -10.41
N THR A 125 -2.89 16.91 -10.82
CA THR A 125 -1.90 17.98 -10.94
C THR A 125 -1.81 18.59 -12.34
N GLY A 126 -2.61 18.09 -13.29
CA GLY A 126 -2.60 18.53 -14.68
C GLY A 126 -1.29 18.17 -15.42
N GLY A 127 -0.64 17.08 -15.02
CA GLY A 127 0.61 16.60 -15.62
C GLY A 127 1.84 17.45 -15.30
N LYS A 128 1.76 18.32 -14.28
CA LYS A 128 2.86 19.21 -13.85
C LYS A 128 3.82 18.53 -12.86
N VAL A 129 3.79 17.20 -12.85
CA VAL A 129 4.61 16.29 -12.07
C VAL A 129 5.25 15.31 -13.02
#